data_AF-A0A962GVA0-F1
#
_entry.id   AF-A0A962GVA0-F1
#
_cell.length_a   1.000
_cell.length_b   1.000
_cell.length_c   1.000
_cell.angle_alpha   90.00
_cell.angle_beta   90.00
_cell.angle_gamma   90.00
#
_symmetry.space_group_name_H-M   'P 1'
#
loop_
_entity.id
_entity.type
_entity.pdbx_description
1 polymer ?
#
loop_
_entity_poly.entity_id
_entity_poly.type
_entity_poly.pdbx_seq_one_letter_code
_entity_poly.pdbx_strand_id
1 'polypeptide(L)'
;MFEIGFWELALLFALGLVVLGPEKLPKVADQLGRYAGQARRMARTFTDQIRDEIEAEERRAANSNSGPAASAVAQNVPAFSRPGAEDLIPKAAEAPATAEAAEVLAAESPDQPPTDQLPPHG
;
A
#
# COMPACT_ATOMS: atom_id res chain seq x y z
N MET A 1 -25.76 -12.41 2.80
CA MET A 1 -25.41 -13.77 3.26
C MET A 1 -24.77 -14.53 2.11
N PHE A 2 -23.48 -14.26 1.91
CA PHE A 2 -22.60 -15.00 1.00
C PHE A 2 -21.27 -15.07 1.73
N GLU A 3 -21.20 -15.97 2.70
CA GLU A 3 -19.97 -16.31 3.40
C GLU A 3 -19.15 -17.20 2.44
N ILE A 4 -18.69 -16.67 1.29
CA ILE A 4 -17.87 -17.44 0.35
C ILE A 4 -16.55 -17.78 1.03
N GLY A 5 -16.51 -18.97 1.61
CA GLY A 5 -15.35 -19.51 2.28
C GLY A 5 -14.36 -20.09 1.28
N PHE A 6 -13.12 -20.27 1.73
CA PHE A 6 -12.09 -20.98 0.96
C PHE A 6 -12.58 -22.35 0.47
N TRP A 7 -13.32 -23.08 1.33
CA TRP A 7 -13.85 -24.39 1.01
C TRP A 7 -14.88 -24.40 -0.12
N GLU A 8 -15.76 -23.41 -0.16
CA GLU A 8 -16.79 -23.31 -1.21
C GLU A 8 -16.17 -22.93 -2.55
N LEU A 9 -15.17 -22.05 -2.55
CA LEU A 9 -14.41 -21.73 -3.75
C LEU A 9 -13.66 -22.96 -4.28
N ALA A 10 -13.05 -23.75 -3.40
CA ALA A 10 -12.38 -25.00 -3.79
C ALA A 10 -13.37 -26.03 -4.37
N LEU A 11 -14.56 -26.16 -3.79
CA LEU A 11 -15.63 -27.05 -4.29
C LEU A 11 -16.12 -26.62 -5.69
N LEU A 12 -16.34 -25.31 -5.89
CA LEU A 12 -16.69 -24.73 -7.19
C LEU A 12 -15.59 -24.95 -8.23
N PHE A 13 -14.33 -24.77 -7.84
CA PHE A 13 -13.19 -25.02 -8.71
C PHE A 13 -13.13 -26.50 -9.13
N ALA A 14 -13.26 -27.42 -8.18
CA ALA A 14 -13.32 -28.85 -8.45
C ALA A 14 -14.48 -29.21 -9.40
N LEU A 15 -15.67 -28.65 -9.18
CA LEU A 15 -16.81 -28.84 -10.07
C LEU A 15 -16.52 -28.33 -11.49
N GLY A 16 -15.91 -27.15 -11.60
CA GLY A 16 -15.47 -26.60 -12.88
C GLY A 16 -14.47 -27.51 -13.61
N LEU A 17 -13.52 -28.10 -12.88
CA LEU A 17 -12.56 -29.06 -13.44
C LEU A 17 -13.23 -30.33 -13.94
N VAL A 18 -14.26 -30.83 -13.24
CA VAL A 18 -14.99 -32.04 -13.67
C VAL A 18 -15.86 -31.77 -14.89
N VAL A 19 -16.58 -30.64 -14.91
CA VAL A 19 -17.54 -30.30 -15.98
C VAL A 19 -16.82 -29.87 -17.26
N LEU A 20 -15.86 -28.96 -17.13
CA LEU A 20 -15.14 -28.39 -18.28
C LEU A 20 -13.90 -29.21 -18.65
N GLY A 21 -13.31 -29.89 -17.67
CA GLY A 21 -12.02 -30.58 -17.79
C GLY A 21 -10.86 -29.72 -17.27
N PRO A 22 -9.87 -30.32 -16.60
CA PRO A 22 -8.71 -29.60 -16.05
C PRO A 22 -7.83 -28.95 -17.12
N GLU A 23 -7.84 -29.45 -18.35
CA GLU A 23 -7.06 -28.90 -19.45
C GLU A 23 -7.73 -27.68 -20.11
N LYS A 24 -9.06 -27.57 -20.02
CA LYS A 24 -9.83 -26.53 -20.73
C LYS A 24 -10.05 -25.29 -19.86
N LEU A 25 -10.20 -25.45 -18.56
CA LEU A 25 -10.35 -24.34 -17.60
C LEU A 25 -9.22 -23.29 -17.70
N PRO A 26 -7.92 -23.66 -17.70
CA PRO A 26 -6.85 -22.67 -17.83
C PRO A 26 -6.90 -21.95 -19.18
N LYS A 27 -7.22 -22.67 -20.27
CA LYS A 27 -7.36 -22.08 -21.61
C LYS A 27 -8.49 -21.05 -21.71
N VAL A 28 -9.59 -21.25 -20.98
CA VAL A 28 -10.70 -20.29 -20.91
C VAL A 28 -10.35 -19.11 -20.02
N ALA A 29 -9.69 -19.35 -18.88
CA ALA A 29 -9.19 -18.30 -18.01
C ALA A 29 -8.20 -17.38 -18.74
N ASP A 30 -7.29 -17.94 -19.54
CA ASP A 30 -6.35 -17.16 -20.36
C ASP A 30 -7.07 -16.28 -21.38
N GLN A 31 -8.10 -16.82 -22.06
CA GLN A 31 -8.90 -16.04 -23.00
C GLN A 31 -9.59 -14.89 -22.29
N LEU A 32 -10.33 -15.18 -21.21
CA LEU A 32 -11.07 -14.19 -20.45
C LEU A 32 -10.14 -13.15 -19.83
N GLY A 33 -8.97 -13.58 -19.35
CA GLY A 33 -7.93 -12.74 -18.77
C GLY A 33 -7.34 -11.76 -19.78
N ARG A 34 -7.15 -12.17 -21.05
CA ARG A 34 -6.70 -11.26 -22.11
C ARG A 34 -7.73 -10.16 -22.38
N TYR A 35 -9.02 -10.52 -22.48
CA TYR A 35 -10.09 -9.53 -22.68
C TYR A 35 -10.23 -8.58 -21.48
N ALA A 36 -10.23 -9.13 -20.26
CA ALA A 36 -10.30 -8.33 -19.04
C ALA A 36 -9.08 -7.42 -18.88
N GLY A 37 -7.88 -7.91 -19.23
CA GLY A 37 -6.64 -7.14 -19.22
C GLY A 37 -6.66 -5.98 -20.21
N GLN A 38 -7.18 -6.22 -21.42
CA GLN A 38 -7.38 -5.18 -22.44
C GLN A 38 -8.40 -4.14 -21.98
N ALA A 39 -9.54 -4.57 -21.44
CA ALA A 39 -10.54 -3.66 -20.87
C ALA A 39 -9.96 -2.81 -19.73
N ARG A 40 -9.17 -3.40 -18.83
CA ARG A 40 -8.53 -2.67 -17.72
C ARG A 40 -7.45 -1.71 -18.20
N ARG A 41 -6.73 -2.03 -19.28
CA ARG A 41 -5.78 -1.08 -19.91
C ARG A 41 -6.53 0.10 -20.52
N MET A 42 -7.60 -0.17 -21.25
CA MET A 42 -8.43 0.86 -21.87
C MET A 42 -9.07 1.78 -20.82
N ALA A 43 -9.63 1.21 -19.74
CA ALA A 43 -10.19 1.98 -18.63
C ALA A 43 -9.16 2.87 -17.93
N ARG A 44 -7.91 2.40 -17.79
CA ARG A 44 -6.80 3.22 -17.28
C ARG A 44 -6.53 4.40 -18.20
N THR A 45 -6.37 4.16 -19.50
CA THR A 45 -6.14 5.23 -20.48
C THR A 45 -7.26 6.27 -20.50
N PHE A 46 -8.53 5.86 -20.39
CA PHE A 46 -9.65 6.81 -20.27
C PHE A 46 -9.62 7.62 -18.97
N THR A 47 -9.28 6.96 -17.85
CA THR A 47 -9.17 7.64 -16.55
C THR A 47 -8.02 8.63 -16.54
N ASP A 48 -6.89 8.29 -17.17
CA ASP A 48 -5.71 9.14 -17.29
C ASP A 48 -6.05 10.39 -18.14
N GLN A 49 -6.74 10.21 -19.28
CA GLN A 49 -7.20 11.33 -20.12
C GLN A 49 -8.11 12.31 -19.36
N ILE A 50 -9.08 11.78 -18.60
CA ILE A 50 -9.99 12.61 -17.80
C ILE A 50 -9.22 13.34 -16.69
N ARG A 51 -8.24 12.69 -16.06
CA ARG A 51 -7.41 13.31 -15.01
C ARG A 51 -6.58 14.45 -15.55
N ASP A 52 -5.96 14.28 -16.72
CA ASP A 52 -5.15 15.32 -17.35
C ASP A 52 -6.01 16.55 -17.71
N GLU A 53 -7.25 16.33 -18.16
CA GLU A 53 -8.21 17.40 -18.45
C GLU A 53 -8.69 18.12 -17.19
N ILE A 54 -9.09 17.37 -16.15
CA ILE A 54 -9.54 17.95 -14.87
C ILE A 54 -8.40 18.71 -14.20
N GLU A 55 -7.16 18.21 -14.21
CA GLU A 55 -6.03 18.92 -13.60
C GLU A 55 -5.73 20.24 -14.34
N ALA A 56 -5.87 20.26 -15.67
CA ALA A 56 -5.74 21.49 -16.45
C ALA A 56 -6.88 22.49 -16.16
N GLU A 57 -8.09 22.00 -15.91
CA GLU A 57 -9.23 22.82 -15.47
C GLU A 57 -9.07 23.30 -14.04
N GLU A 58 -8.55 22.49 -13.13
CA GLU A 58 -8.34 22.83 -11.72
C GLU A 58 -7.23 23.86 -11.55
N ARG A 59 -6.16 23.81 -12.36
CA ARG A 59 -5.14 24.87 -12.40
C ARG A 59 -5.72 26.19 -12.94
N ARG A 60 -6.63 26.15 -13.91
CA ARG A 60 -7.35 27.35 -14.38
C ARG A 60 -8.35 27.85 -13.35
N ALA A 61 -9.10 26.95 -12.71
CA ALA A 61 -10.09 27.25 -11.68
C ALA A 61 -9.46 27.82 -10.40
N ALA A 62 -8.32 27.28 -9.97
CA ALA A 62 -7.56 27.79 -8.84
C ALA A 62 -7.02 29.22 -9.10
N ASN A 63 -6.59 29.50 -10.35
CA ASN A 63 -6.14 30.82 -10.75
C ASN A 63 -7.29 31.82 -10.98
N SER A 64 -8.46 31.37 -11.44
CA SER A 64 -9.64 32.22 -11.65
C SER A 64 -10.44 32.48 -10.37
N ASN A 65 -10.51 31.53 -9.43
CA ASN A 65 -10.99 31.79 -8.07
C ASN A 65 -9.99 32.62 -7.25
N SER A 66 -8.73 32.65 -7.65
CA SER A 66 -7.73 33.63 -7.20
C SER A 66 -7.76 34.90 -8.07
N GLY A 67 -8.94 35.31 -8.54
CA GLY A 67 -9.13 36.70 -8.98
C GLY A 67 -8.73 37.67 -7.86
N PRO A 68 -8.39 38.94 -8.17
CA PRO A 68 -7.82 39.91 -7.24
C PRO A 68 -8.64 40.16 -5.96
N ALA A 69 -9.87 39.66 -5.88
CA ALA A 69 -10.72 39.68 -4.69
C ALA A 69 -10.32 38.67 -3.60
N ALA A 70 -9.86 37.46 -3.92
CA ALA A 70 -9.50 36.45 -2.89
C ALA A 70 -8.15 36.77 -2.22
N SER A 71 -7.20 37.29 -3.00
CA SER A 71 -5.88 37.71 -2.50
C SER A 71 -5.95 39.00 -1.65
N ALA A 72 -7.02 39.79 -1.77
CA ALA A 72 -7.27 40.96 -0.92
C ALA A 72 -7.86 40.58 0.46
N VAL A 73 -8.57 39.44 0.55
CA VAL A 73 -9.12 38.94 1.82
C VAL A 73 -8.03 38.31 2.68
N ALA A 74 -7.10 37.55 2.09
CA ALA A 74 -6.00 36.93 2.83
C ALA A 74 -5.00 37.96 3.42
N GLN A 75 -4.82 39.11 2.76
CA GLN A 75 -3.96 40.19 3.26
C GLN A 75 -4.57 40.97 4.44
N ASN A 76 -5.87 40.80 4.70
CA ASN A 76 -6.61 41.62 5.68
C ASN A 76 -7.14 40.81 6.89
N VAL A 77 -6.69 39.57 7.09
CA VAL A 77 -7.01 38.81 8.31
C VAL A 77 -5.99 39.17 9.40
N PRO A 78 -6.37 39.92 10.44
CA PRO A 78 -5.45 40.20 11.54
C PRO A 78 -5.07 38.88 12.21
N ALA A 79 -3.76 38.67 12.40
CA ALA A 79 -3.22 37.56 13.18
C ALA A 79 -3.72 37.70 14.61
N PHE A 80 -4.86 37.09 14.92
CA PHE A 80 -5.35 36.97 16.28
C PHE A 80 -4.50 35.89 16.95
N SER A 81 -3.45 36.35 17.63
CA SER A 81 -2.64 35.55 18.54
C SER A 81 -3.57 34.72 19.41
N ARG A 82 -3.52 33.38 19.29
CA ARG A 82 -4.11 32.46 20.25
C ARG A 82 -3.12 32.36 21.42
N PRO A 83 -3.39 32.95 22.59
CA PRO A 83 -2.58 32.69 23.77
C PRO A 83 -3.06 31.36 24.37
N GLY A 84 -2.14 30.44 24.64
CA GLY A 84 -2.38 29.37 25.60
C GLY A 84 -2.75 28.00 25.03
N ALA A 85 -1.99 27.47 24.08
CA ALA A 85 -2.11 26.06 23.67
C ALA A 85 -0.80 25.25 23.78
N GLU A 86 0.17 25.66 24.61
CA GLU A 86 1.42 24.90 24.78
C GLU A 86 1.69 24.37 26.21
N ASP A 87 0.79 24.58 27.18
CA ASP A 87 1.07 24.22 28.59
C ASP A 87 0.49 22.89 29.08
N LEU A 88 0.10 21.97 28.20
CA LEU A 88 -0.40 20.64 28.61
C LEU A 88 0.37 19.51 27.92
N ILE A 89 1.68 19.43 28.17
CA ILE A 89 2.41 18.16 28.09
C ILE A 89 2.54 17.62 29.52
N PRO A 90 1.61 16.78 30.01
CA PRO A 90 1.88 15.98 31.19
C PRO A 90 2.94 14.92 30.83
N LYS A 91 4.16 15.18 31.28
CA LYS A 91 5.20 14.21 31.58
C LYS A 91 4.64 13.15 32.54
N ALA A 92 4.14 12.03 32.03
CA ALA A 92 4.03 10.75 32.75
C ALA A 92 3.46 9.64 31.84
N ALA A 93 4.34 8.86 31.21
CA ALA A 93 4.05 7.48 30.84
C ALA A 93 5.40 6.77 30.68
N GLU A 94 5.97 6.40 31.82
CA GLU A 94 7.09 5.48 31.90
C GLU A 94 6.53 4.05 31.91
N ALA A 95 7.12 3.20 31.06
CA ALA A 95 7.20 1.73 31.09
C ALA A 95 5.98 0.87 30.66
N PRO A 96 6.18 -0.36 30.16
CA PRO A 96 7.37 -0.98 29.55
C PRO A 96 7.10 -1.60 28.16
N ALA A 97 8.18 -1.81 27.42
CA ALA A 97 8.20 -2.63 26.22
C ALA A 97 7.89 -4.10 26.56
N THR A 98 6.73 -4.59 26.14
CA THR A 98 6.48 -6.03 25.97
C THR A 98 6.63 -6.34 24.48
N ALA A 99 7.88 -6.40 24.04
CA ALA A 99 8.26 -7.00 22.78
C ALA A 99 8.55 -8.48 23.06
N GLU A 100 7.50 -9.29 23.08
CA GLU A 100 7.58 -10.74 23.25
C GLU A 100 6.81 -11.40 22.11
N ALA A 101 7.50 -11.61 20.98
CA ALA A 101 7.25 -12.63 19.95
C ALA A 101 8.24 -12.47 18.78
N ALA A 102 9.54 -12.52 19.10
CA ALA A 102 10.60 -12.69 18.10
C ALA A 102 11.75 -13.49 18.72
N GLU A 103 11.41 -14.61 19.37
CA GLU A 103 12.38 -15.62 19.80
C GLU A 103 12.14 -16.88 18.97
N VAL A 104 12.62 -16.89 17.74
CA VAL A 104 13.03 -18.09 16.99
C VAL A 104 13.88 -17.59 15.82
N LEU A 105 15.20 -17.53 16.03
CA LEU A 105 16.29 -17.58 15.03
C LEU A 105 17.51 -16.82 15.57
N ALA A 106 18.28 -17.46 16.43
CA ALA A 106 19.76 -17.40 16.52
C ALA A 106 20.24 -17.67 17.97
N ALA A 107 20.47 -18.94 18.30
CA ALA A 107 21.36 -19.33 19.40
C ALA A 107 21.76 -20.81 19.24
N GLU A 108 22.50 -21.12 18.17
CA GLU A 108 23.40 -22.27 18.21
C GLU A 108 24.81 -21.73 18.49
N SER A 109 25.39 -22.17 19.59
CA SER A 109 26.77 -21.93 20.04
C SER A 109 27.05 -22.96 21.14
N PRO A 110 28.31 -23.22 21.53
CA PRO A 110 29.55 -23.48 20.76
C PRO A 110 30.29 -24.74 21.31
N ASP A 111 31.12 -25.46 20.53
CA ASP A 111 32.27 -26.18 21.11
C ASP A 111 33.34 -26.62 20.07
N GLN A 112 34.60 -26.52 20.48
CA GLN A 112 35.89 -26.52 19.74
C GLN A 112 36.46 -27.96 19.53
N PRO A 113 37.57 -28.26 18.77
CA PRO A 113 38.93 -27.78 19.12
C PRO A 113 39.96 -27.75 17.94
N PRO A 114 41.30 -27.72 18.19
CA PRO A 114 42.24 -26.73 17.66
C PRO A 114 43.06 -27.32 16.49
N THR A 115 44.12 -26.63 16.06
CA THR A 115 45.34 -27.10 15.35
C THR A 115 45.59 -26.17 14.15
N ASP A 116 46.37 -25.10 14.30
CA ASP A 116 47.83 -25.02 14.30
C ASP A 116 48.31 -24.44 12.95
N GLN A 117 49.28 -23.52 13.06
CA GLN A 117 50.18 -22.98 12.02
C GLN A 117 49.71 -21.80 11.13
N LEU A 118 50.10 -20.62 11.62
CA LEU A 118 50.61 -19.45 10.88
C LEU A 118 52.08 -19.74 10.46
N PRO A 119 52.77 -18.96 9.59
CA PRO A 119 52.58 -18.50 8.20
C PRO A 119 53.85 -18.89 7.36
N PRO A 120 54.50 -18.07 6.47
CA PRO A 120 54.11 -16.97 5.56
C PRO A 120 54.76 -17.04 4.13
N HIS A 121 54.40 -16.03 3.32
CA HIS A 121 55.18 -15.35 2.27
C HIS A 121 55.45 -16.01 0.90
N GLY A 122 55.02 -15.27 -0.11
CA GLY A 122 55.41 -15.29 -1.52
C GLY A 122 54.73 -14.15 -2.25
#